data_AF-J2Q995-F1
#
_entry.id   AF-J2Q995-F1
#
_cell.length_a   1.000
_cell.length_b   1.000
_cell.length_c   1.000
_cell.angle_alpha   90.00
_cell.angle_beta   90.00
_cell.angle_gamma   90.00
#
_symmetry.space_group_name_H-M   'P 1'
#
loop_
_entity.id
_entity.type
_entity.pdbx_description
1 polymer ?
#
loop_
_entity_poly.entity_id
_entity_poly.type
_entity_poly.pdbx_seq_one_letter_code
_entity_poly.pdbx_strand_id
1 'polypeptide(L)'
;MSQHVQRNIAAPLRTGLTRTQLWEAADQGLIKCWEVGRQRAARFPHIAQQCLDGELPVLGWKGGVSRSLKKLEKYGSLKYLAQWQGLRGEDLNIDLSEERSLTCSRTKMVVTFTPDRTKYFNQMAEAEA
;
A
#
# COMPACT_ATOMS: atom_id res chain seq x y z
N MET A 1 -15.93 -9.53 12.63
CA MET A 1 -15.18 -10.59 11.92
C MET A 1 -13.97 -9.93 11.29
N SER A 2 -12.77 -10.27 11.75
CA SER A 2 -11.53 -9.76 11.15
C SER A 2 -11.34 -10.43 9.80
N GLN A 3 -11.35 -9.64 8.73
CA GLN A 3 -11.04 -10.13 7.39
C GLN A 3 -9.56 -9.92 7.16
N HIS A 4 -8.80 -11.01 7.20
CA HIS A 4 -7.36 -11.00 7.03
C HIS A 4 -7.01 -11.52 5.64
N VAL A 5 -6.28 -10.72 4.86
CA VAL A 5 -5.81 -11.10 3.53
C VAL A 5 -4.34 -11.46 3.60
N GLN A 6 -4.06 -12.73 3.31
CA GLN A 6 -2.71 -13.27 3.29
C GLN A 6 -2.40 -13.98 1.97
N ARG A 7 -1.18 -13.83 1.47
CA ARG A 7 -0.71 -14.58 0.30
C ARG A 7 0.81 -14.68 0.29
N ASN A 8 1.32 -15.89 0.08
CA ASN A 8 2.75 -16.15 0.04
C ASN A 8 3.39 -15.61 -1.25
N ILE A 9 4.59 -15.05 -1.16
CA ILE A 9 5.35 -14.47 -2.27
C ILE A 9 5.67 -15.47 -3.38
N ALA A 10 5.86 -16.75 -3.07
CA ALA A 10 6.08 -17.78 -4.06
C ALA A 10 4.78 -18.18 -4.79
N ALA A 11 3.61 -17.78 -4.31
CA ALA A 11 2.35 -18.11 -4.96
C ALA A 11 2.30 -17.47 -6.37
N PRO A 12 1.79 -18.20 -7.37
CA PRO A 12 1.62 -17.67 -8.72
C PRO A 12 0.62 -16.52 -8.74
N LEU A 13 0.83 -15.60 -9.70
CA LEU A 13 -0.08 -14.49 -9.97
C LEU A 13 -1.40 -15.04 -10.54
N ARG A 14 -2.53 -14.49 -10.10
CA ARG A 14 -3.86 -14.87 -10.59
C ARG A 14 -4.04 -14.45 -12.05
N THR A 15 -4.59 -15.35 -12.86
CA THR A 15 -4.91 -15.14 -14.29
C THR A 15 -6.37 -15.48 -14.57
N GLY A 16 -6.95 -14.93 -15.63
CA GLY A 16 -8.31 -15.27 -16.08
C GLY A 16 -9.46 -14.72 -15.23
N LEU A 17 -9.19 -13.87 -14.24
CA LEU A 17 -10.23 -13.25 -13.40
C LEU A 17 -10.84 -12.01 -14.06
N THR A 18 -12.14 -11.83 -13.87
CA THR A 18 -12.83 -10.61 -14.28
C THR A 18 -12.47 -9.44 -13.37
N ARG A 19 -12.75 -8.20 -13.82
CA ARG A 19 -12.52 -6.99 -13.01
C ARG A 19 -13.24 -7.07 -11.66
N THR A 20 -14.49 -7.50 -11.64
CA THR A 20 -15.29 -7.68 -10.42
C THR A 20 -14.63 -8.69 -9.48
N GLN A 21 -14.20 -9.84 -9.98
CA GLN A 21 -13.49 -10.83 -9.15
C GLN A 21 -12.14 -10.30 -8.61
N LEU A 22 -11.47 -9.41 -9.33
CA LEU A 22 -10.20 -8.83 -8.91
C LEU A 22 -10.35 -7.72 -7.86
N TRP A 23 -11.45 -6.97 -7.86
CA TRP A 23 -11.59 -5.75 -7.07
C TRP A 23 -12.73 -5.77 -6.05
N GLU A 24 -13.78 -6.55 -6.33
CA GLU A 24 -15.02 -6.60 -5.55
C GLU A 24 -15.17 -7.92 -4.78
N ALA A 25 -14.18 -8.82 -4.90
CA ALA A 25 -14.07 -9.99 -4.04
C ALA A 25 -13.71 -9.61 -2.60
N ALA A 26 -13.70 -10.61 -1.71
CA ALA A 26 -13.40 -10.44 -0.28
C ALA A 26 -12.06 -9.72 -0.01
N ASP A 27 -11.06 -9.88 -0.89
CA ASP A 27 -9.76 -9.21 -0.75
C ASP A 27 -9.77 -7.71 -1.08
N GLN A 28 -10.90 -7.16 -1.55
CA GLN A 28 -11.07 -5.75 -1.96
C GLN A 28 -10.00 -5.23 -2.95
N GLY A 29 -9.38 -6.15 -3.69
CA GLY A 29 -8.29 -5.89 -4.63
C GLY A 29 -6.91 -5.72 -3.99
N LEU A 30 -6.73 -6.04 -2.71
CA LEU A 30 -5.42 -6.04 -2.06
C LEU A 30 -4.48 -7.05 -2.70
N ILE A 31 -4.97 -8.26 -3.04
CA ILE A 31 -4.14 -9.26 -3.71
C ILE A 31 -3.70 -8.72 -5.07
N LYS A 32 -4.61 -8.07 -5.83
CA LYS A 32 -4.25 -7.50 -7.13
C LYS A 32 -3.21 -6.38 -6.99
N CYS A 33 -3.33 -5.52 -5.98
CA CYS A 33 -2.36 -4.46 -5.73
C CYS A 33 -0.96 -5.01 -5.41
N TRP A 34 -0.91 -6.08 -4.60
CA TRP A 34 0.33 -6.78 -4.26
C TRP A 34 0.97 -7.48 -5.46
N GLU A 35 0.17 -8.17 -6.28
CA GLU A 35 0.63 -8.79 -7.53
C GLU A 35 1.24 -7.74 -8.50
N VAL A 36 0.59 -6.57 -8.62
CA VAL A 36 1.12 -5.46 -9.41
C VAL A 36 2.42 -4.93 -8.79
N GLY A 37 2.53 -4.87 -7.45
CA GLY A 37 3.77 -4.54 -6.75
C GLY A 37 4.92 -5.46 -7.16
N ARG A 38 4.71 -6.78 -7.12
CA ARG A 38 5.70 -7.79 -7.54
C ARG A 38 6.13 -7.61 -9.00
N GLN A 39 5.17 -7.41 -9.90
CA GLN A 39 5.47 -7.16 -11.32
C GLN A 39 6.26 -5.86 -11.51
N ARG A 40 5.93 -4.81 -10.75
CA ARG A 40 6.64 -3.52 -10.80
C ARG A 40 8.03 -3.60 -10.21
N ALA A 41 8.28 -4.45 -9.22
CA ALA A 41 9.62 -4.64 -8.66
C ALA A 41 10.61 -5.11 -9.75
N ALA A 42 10.19 -6.06 -10.59
CA ALA A 42 10.99 -6.55 -11.71
C ALA A 42 11.21 -5.48 -12.81
N ARG A 43 10.22 -4.61 -13.05
CA ARG A 43 10.28 -3.57 -14.10
C ARG A 43 10.99 -2.28 -13.65
N PHE A 44 10.88 -1.94 -12.37
CA PHE A 44 11.35 -0.69 -11.78
C PHE A 44 12.14 -0.98 -10.50
N PRO A 45 13.35 -1.55 -10.62
CA PRO A 45 14.14 -1.99 -9.46
C PRO A 45 14.48 -0.84 -8.50
N HIS A 46 14.62 0.38 -9.00
CA HIS A 46 14.86 1.56 -8.15
C HIS A 46 13.71 1.83 -7.16
N ILE A 47 12.45 1.63 -7.56
CA ILE A 47 11.29 1.79 -6.66
C ILE A 47 11.25 0.67 -5.63
N ALA A 48 11.58 -0.56 -6.04
CA ALA A 48 11.69 -1.69 -5.12
C ALA A 48 12.78 -1.43 -4.07
N GLN A 49 13.94 -0.94 -4.50
CA GLN A 49 15.04 -0.57 -3.60
C GLN A 49 14.61 0.51 -2.59
N GLN A 50 13.96 1.58 -3.04
CA GLN A 50 13.38 2.59 -2.13
C GLN A 50 12.45 1.96 -1.10
N CYS A 51 11.56 1.05 -1.53
CA CYS A 51 10.67 0.37 -0.60
C CYS A 51 11.46 -0.51 0.38
N LEU A 52 12.49 -1.24 -0.07
CA LEU A 52 13.38 -2.07 0.75
C LEU A 52 14.13 -1.24 1.80
N ASP A 53 14.59 -0.04 1.45
CA ASP A 53 15.26 0.93 2.31
C ASP A 53 14.31 1.59 3.35
N GLY A 54 13.05 1.13 3.41
CA GLY A 54 12.03 1.65 4.33
C GLY A 54 11.44 2.98 3.89
N GLU A 55 11.64 3.37 2.63
CA GLU A 55 10.97 4.55 2.08
C GLU A 55 9.53 4.23 1.68
N LEU A 56 8.73 5.28 1.59
CA LEU A 56 7.35 5.24 1.13
C LEU A 56 7.23 6.05 -0.18
N PRO A 57 7.72 5.54 -1.33
CA PRO A 57 7.67 6.26 -2.60
C PRO A 57 6.24 6.53 -3.05
N VAL A 58 6.05 7.56 -3.89
CA VAL A 58 4.72 7.88 -4.45
C VAL A 58 4.33 6.82 -5.49
N LEU A 59 3.19 6.16 -5.26
CA LEU A 59 2.63 5.10 -6.12
C LEU A 59 1.24 5.53 -6.63
N GLY A 60 0.50 4.59 -7.24
CA GLY A 60 -0.87 4.84 -7.70
C GLY A 60 -1.92 4.90 -6.59
N TRP A 61 -1.52 4.64 -5.33
CA TRP A 61 -2.40 4.64 -4.16
C TRP A 61 -1.98 5.69 -3.13
N LYS A 62 -2.93 6.15 -2.31
CA LYS A 62 -2.65 7.10 -1.22
C LYS A 62 -1.80 6.42 -0.15
N GLY A 63 -0.68 7.04 0.20
CA GLY A 63 0.24 6.49 1.18
C GLY A 63 1.68 6.98 0.97
N GLY A 64 2.05 7.15 -0.30
CA GLY A 64 3.38 7.64 -0.64
C GLY A 64 3.66 9.07 -0.16
N VAL A 65 4.96 9.35 0.00
CA VAL A 65 5.49 10.56 0.57
C VAL A 65 6.69 11.02 -0.26
N SER A 66 6.55 12.15 -0.95
CA SER A 66 7.65 12.79 -1.68
C SER A 66 8.51 13.66 -0.78
N ARG A 67 7.88 14.42 0.13
CA ARG A 67 8.49 15.39 1.06
C ARG A 67 7.87 15.29 2.46
N SER A 68 8.59 15.80 3.45
CA SER A 68 8.07 15.99 4.81
C SER A 68 7.06 17.14 4.85
N LEU A 69 6.07 17.06 5.74
CA LEU A 69 5.05 18.09 5.98
C LEU A 69 5.23 18.71 7.38
N LYS A 70 4.55 19.83 7.66
CA LYS A 70 4.51 20.43 9.01
C LYS A 70 3.99 19.43 10.05
N LYS A 71 2.90 18.72 9.71
CA LYS A 71 2.40 17.57 10.46
C LYS A 71 3.02 16.30 9.87
N LEU A 72 3.85 15.60 10.66
CA LEU A 72 4.57 14.42 10.19
C LEU A 72 3.70 13.18 10.02
N GLU A 73 2.42 13.26 10.41
CA GLU A 73 1.48 12.15 10.36
C GLU A 73 0.46 12.36 9.24
N LYS A 74 0.17 11.29 8.51
CA LYS A 74 -0.91 11.26 7.51
C LYS A 74 -1.55 9.89 7.42
N TYR A 75 -2.69 9.81 6.74
CA TYR A 75 -3.31 8.53 6.43
C TYR A 75 -3.04 8.08 4.98
N GLY A 76 -3.00 6.76 4.80
CA GLY A 76 -2.90 6.07 3.51
C GLY A 76 -3.93 4.96 3.39
N SER A 77 -4.02 4.34 2.23
CA SER A 77 -4.92 3.21 1.98
C SER A 77 -4.21 1.87 2.12
N LEU A 78 -4.92 0.83 2.56
CA LEU A 78 -4.38 -0.54 2.59
C LEU A 78 -3.93 -1.04 1.21
N LYS A 79 -4.48 -0.51 0.12
CA LYS A 79 -4.04 -0.82 -1.26
C LYS A 79 -2.61 -0.37 -1.53
N TYR A 80 -2.19 0.77 -0.95
CA TYR A 80 -0.80 1.19 -1.00
C TYR A 80 0.09 0.20 -0.26
N LEU A 81 -0.29 -0.18 0.97
CA LEU A 81 0.46 -1.11 1.80
C LEU A 81 0.64 -2.47 1.09
N ALA A 82 -0.42 -2.97 0.44
CA ALA A 82 -0.36 -4.21 -0.35
C ALA A 82 0.64 -4.11 -1.50
N GLN A 83 0.59 -3.01 -2.27
CA GLN A 83 1.53 -2.79 -3.36
C GLN A 83 2.97 -2.64 -2.85
N TRP A 84 3.17 -1.98 -1.71
CA TRP A 84 4.47 -1.78 -1.08
C TRP A 84 5.10 -3.10 -0.59
N GLN A 85 4.32 -3.97 0.07
CA GLN A 85 4.77 -5.34 0.41
C GLN A 85 5.18 -6.12 -0.86
N GLY A 86 4.40 -6.00 -1.94
CA GLY A 86 4.72 -6.65 -3.22
C GLY A 86 6.00 -6.12 -3.87
N LEU A 87 6.26 -4.81 -3.75
CA LEU A 87 7.48 -4.17 -4.25
C LEU A 87 8.74 -4.63 -3.51
N ARG A 88 8.59 -4.97 -2.22
CA ARG A 88 9.66 -5.50 -1.36
C ARG A 88 9.90 -7.00 -1.54
N GLY A 89 9.05 -7.68 -2.30
CA GLY A 89 9.10 -9.14 -2.41
C GLY A 89 8.68 -9.84 -1.12
N GLU A 90 7.80 -9.23 -0.32
CA GLU A 90 7.28 -9.79 0.92
C GLU A 90 5.94 -10.50 0.70
N ASP A 91 5.59 -11.40 1.61
CA ASP A 91 4.26 -11.98 1.69
C ASP A 91 3.20 -10.87 1.88
N LEU A 92 2.06 -11.01 1.20
CA LEU A 92 0.91 -10.16 1.47
C LEU A 92 0.39 -10.52 2.86
N ASN A 93 0.30 -9.53 3.73
CA ASN A 93 -0.20 -9.70 5.08
C ASN A 93 -0.89 -8.40 5.56
N ILE A 94 -2.21 -8.34 5.40
CA ILE A 94 -3.02 -7.15 5.73
C ILE A 94 -4.33 -7.54 6.37
N ASP A 95 -4.56 -7.11 7.60
CA ASP A 95 -5.85 -7.18 8.27
C ASP A 95 -6.71 -5.97 7.87
N LEU A 96 -7.93 -6.21 7.36
CA LEU A 96 -8.87 -5.17 6.95
C LEU A 96 -9.62 -4.51 8.13
N SER A 97 -9.44 -5.00 9.34
CA SER A 97 -10.00 -4.43 10.56
C SER A 97 -9.00 -3.59 11.35
N GLU A 98 -7.73 -3.60 10.96
CA GLU A 98 -6.66 -2.91 11.68
C GLU A 98 -6.06 -1.75 10.88
N GLU A 99 -5.53 -0.77 11.61
CA GLU A 99 -4.73 0.30 11.05
C GLU A 99 -3.25 -0.01 11.25
N ARG A 100 -2.45 0.22 10.21
CA ARG A 100 -1.01 -0.04 10.25
C ARG A 100 -0.21 1.22 9.99
N SER A 101 0.63 1.62 10.93
CA SER A 101 1.52 2.77 10.74
C SER A 101 2.91 2.35 10.29
N LEU A 102 3.44 2.99 9.25
CA LEU A 102 4.84 2.88 8.84
C LEU A 102 5.50 4.25 8.85
N THR A 103 6.77 4.30 9.22
CA THR A 103 7.58 5.53 9.17
C THR A 103 8.49 5.49 7.96
N CYS A 104 8.40 6.49 7.08
CA CYS A 104 9.30 6.64 5.95
C CYS A 104 10.70 6.97 6.44
N SER A 105 11.69 6.12 6.11
CA SER A 105 13.09 6.32 6.53
C SER A 105 13.69 7.64 6.02
N ARG A 106 13.35 8.04 4.78
CA ARG A 106 13.83 9.25 4.10
C ARG A 106 13.22 10.55 4.63
N THR A 107 11.90 10.60 4.80
CA THR A 107 11.18 11.84 5.12
C THR A 107 10.70 11.93 6.57
N LYS A 108 10.86 10.85 7.34
CA LYS A 108 10.37 10.70 8.73
C LYS A 108 8.85 10.84 8.88
N MET A 109 8.11 10.90 7.78
CA MET A 109 6.64 10.91 7.80
C MET A 109 6.12 9.57 8.29
N VAL A 110 5.17 9.61 9.22
CA VAL A 110 4.43 8.46 9.71
C VAL A 110 3.13 8.36 8.92
N VAL A 111 2.92 7.23 8.24
CA VAL A 111 1.74 6.98 7.42
C VAL A 111 0.93 5.85 8.04
N THR A 112 -0.27 6.16 8.48
CA THR A 112 -1.24 5.19 9.01
C THR A 112 -2.14 4.71 7.89
N PHE A 113 -1.95 3.45 7.48
CA PHE A 113 -2.77 2.78 6.47
C PHE A 113 -4.03 2.23 7.11
N THR A 114 -5.18 2.62 6.58
CA THR A 114 -6.48 2.32 7.18
C THR A 114 -7.47 1.80 6.14
N PRO A 115 -8.39 0.89 6.54
CA PRO A 115 -9.53 0.49 5.72
C PRO A 115 -10.56 1.62 5.59
N ASP A 116 -10.57 2.60 6.50
CA ASP A 116 -11.52 3.70 6.50
C ASP A 116 -11.16 4.75 5.43
N ARG A 117 -11.95 4.75 4.36
CA ARG A 117 -11.74 5.63 3.21
C ARG A 117 -11.88 7.11 3.56
N THR A 118 -12.68 7.44 4.59
CA THR A 118 -12.95 8.85 4.97
C THR A 118 -11.71 9.53 5.54
N LYS A 119 -10.87 8.79 6.28
CA LYS A 119 -9.65 9.31 6.93
C LYS A 119 -8.58 9.80 5.94
N TYR A 120 -8.48 9.21 4.76
CA TYR A 120 -7.47 9.58 3.75
C TYR A 120 -8.03 10.32 2.53
N PHE A 121 -9.36 10.44 2.38
CA PHE A 121 -9.97 11.28 1.34
C PHE A 121 -9.91 12.77 1.70
N ASN A 122 -10.16 13.14 2.96
CA ASN A 122 -10.29 14.54 3.40
C ASN A 122 -8.96 15.29 3.62
N GLN A 123 -7.82 14.60 3.66
CA GLN A 123 -6.52 15.25 3.92
C GLN A 123 -5.97 16.11 2.76
N MET A 124 -6.68 16.25 1.65
CA MET A 124 -6.30 17.22 0.62
C MET A 124 -6.59 18.68 1.01
N ALA A 125 -7.41 18.93 2.04
CA ALA A 125 -7.84 20.29 2.37
C ALA A 125 -6.83 21.10 3.23
N GLU A 126 -5.89 20.47 3.93
CA GLU A 126 -5.04 21.15 4.93
C GLU A 126 -3.61 21.46 4.45
N ALA A 127 -3.24 21.14 3.21
CA ALA A 127 -1.87 21.34 2.71
C ALA A 127 -1.61 22.69 2.00
N GLU A 128 -2.62 23.56 1.91
CA GLU A 128 -2.54 24.86 1.21
C GLU A 128 -2.86 26.08 2.11
N ALA A 129 -2.53 26.01 3.41
CA ALA A 129 -2.60 27.16 4.33
C ALA A 129 -1.24 27.52 4.97
#